data_AF-A0AAV5SCJ0-F1
#
_entry.id   AF-A0AAV5SCJ0-F1
#
_cell.length_a   1.000
_cell.length_b   1.000
_cell.length_c   1.000
_cell.angle_alpha   90.00
_cell.angle_beta   90.00
_cell.angle_gamma   90.00
#
_symmetry.space_group_name_H-M   'P 1'
#
loop_
_entity.id
_entity.type
_entity.pdbx_description
1 polymer ?
#
loop_
_entity_poly.entity_id
_entity_poly.type
_entity_poly.pdbx_seq_one_letter_code
_entity_poly.pdbx_strand_id
1 'polypeptide(L)'
;SSFSQALIFNLYLVLILDILNTLVSLLLWKFNERRLITEQPFDLSLSFHRRQNLNAMQQFLPVATLHALFYFIFFLTVYFSQSLKTGMSPGWYLFISVVANVIPHYCLLSPLIFLFIIRRGRFKRVSHVHSMLNPEKNPNDMYFAALHDQWQ
;
A
#
# COMPACT_ATOMS: atom_id res chain seq x y z
N SER A 1 -25.78 21.66 18.74
CA SER A 1 -24.72 20.93 19.46
C SER A 1 -23.38 21.23 18.80
N SER A 2 -22.55 22.08 19.41
CA SER A 2 -21.21 22.44 18.89
C SER A 2 -20.31 21.21 18.67
N PHE A 3 -20.44 20.20 19.53
CA PHE A 3 -19.72 18.93 19.45
C PHE A 3 -19.98 18.16 18.14
N SER A 4 -21.24 18.10 17.68
CA SER A 4 -21.60 17.37 16.45
C SER A 4 -21.03 18.05 15.20
N GLN A 5 -21.00 19.38 15.18
CA GLN A 5 -20.43 20.15 14.07
C GLN A 5 -18.90 19.99 14.02
N ALA A 6 -18.23 20.00 15.18
CA ALA A 6 -16.79 19.76 15.28
C ALA A 6 -16.39 18.36 14.79
N LEU A 7 -17.19 17.33 15.13
CA LEU A 7 -16.97 15.96 14.66
C LEU A 7 -17.09 15.84 13.14
N ILE A 8 -18.14 16.43 12.55
CA ILE A 8 -18.35 16.42 11.10
C ILE A 8 -17.20 17.13 10.39
N PHE A 9 -16.80 18.31 10.88
CA PHE A 9 -15.65 19.04 10.33
C PHE A 9 -14.36 18.22 10.39
N ASN A 10 -14.07 17.58 11.53
CA ASN A 10 -12.90 16.73 11.69
C ASN A 10 -12.90 15.56 10.69
N LEU A 11 -14.05 14.92 10.49
CA LEU A 11 -14.21 13.83 9.51
C LEU A 11 -13.89 14.26 8.08
N TYR A 12 -14.40 15.42 7.64
CA TYR A 12 -14.09 15.97 6.32
C TYR A 12 -12.61 16.29 6.17
N LEU A 13 -12.00 16.87 7.20
CA LEU A 13 -10.59 17.22 7.20
C LEU A 13 -9.71 15.97 7.07
N VAL A 14 -9.99 14.92 7.85
CA VAL A 14 -9.27 13.64 7.75
C VAL A 14 -9.42 13.02 6.37
N LEU A 15 -10.63 13.01 5.80
CA LEU A 15 -10.87 12.48 4.45
C LEU A 15 -10.03 13.22 3.39
N ILE A 16 -10.00 14.56 3.44
CA ILE A 16 -9.21 15.37 2.51
C ILE A 16 -7.72 15.06 2.67
N LEU A 17 -7.22 14.99 3.91
CA LEU A 17 -5.84 14.66 4.19
C LEU A 17 -5.46 13.26 3.68
N ASP A 18 -6.34 12.26 3.82
CA ASP A 18 -6.09 10.90 3.34
C ASP A 18 -6.03 10.81 1.82
N ILE A 19 -6.94 11.51 1.13
CA ILE A 19 -6.94 11.60 -0.34
C ILE A 19 -5.63 12.25 -0.81
N LEU A 20 -5.26 13.38 -0.21
CA LEU A 20 -4.01 14.08 -0.54
C LEU A 20 -2.79 13.21 -0.25
N ASN A 21 -2.73 12.56 0.91
CA ASN A 21 -1.63 11.69 1.29
C ASN A 21 -1.47 10.51 0.31
N THR A 22 -2.58 9.90 -0.10
CA THR A 22 -2.58 8.80 -1.07
C THR A 22 -2.11 9.28 -2.44
N LEU A 23 -2.61 10.43 -2.91
CA LEU A 23 -2.20 11.03 -4.20
C LEU A 23 -0.72 11.41 -4.21
N VAL A 24 -0.25 12.10 -3.17
CA VAL A 24 1.17 12.47 -3.02
C VAL A 24 2.06 11.23 -2.98
N SER A 25 1.66 10.21 -2.23
CA SER A 25 2.41 8.94 -2.16
C SER A 25 2.50 8.25 -3.51
N LEU A 26 1.41 8.22 -4.29
CA LEU A 26 1.39 7.67 -5.65
C LEU A 26 2.27 8.46 -6.62
N LEU A 27 2.21 9.78 -6.57
CA LEU A 27 3.02 10.66 -7.41
C LEU A 27 4.51 10.53 -7.10
N LEU A 28 4.88 10.54 -5.81
CA LEU A 28 6.26 10.34 -5.36
C LEU A 28 6.78 8.95 -5.76
N TRP A 29 5.95 7.91 -5.66
CA TRP A 29 6.33 6.56 -6.06
C TRP A 29 6.64 6.51 -7.56
N LYS A 30 5.72 7.01 -8.41
CA LYS A 30 5.92 7.07 -9.86
C LYS A 30 7.12 7.93 -10.26
N PHE A 31 7.30 9.06 -9.59
CA PHE A 31 8.43 9.96 -9.84
C PHE A 31 9.76 9.28 -9.52
N ASN A 32 9.87 8.64 -8.36
CA ASN A 32 11.08 7.93 -7.94
C ASN A 32 11.38 6.72 -8.83
N GLU A 33 10.35 5.98 -9.25
CA GLU A 33 10.50 4.85 -10.17
C GLU A 33 11.03 5.31 -11.53
N ARG A 34 10.45 6.37 -12.10
CA ARG A 34 10.94 6.98 -13.35
C ARG A 34 12.38 7.46 -13.22
N ARG A 35 12.70 8.20 -12.15
CA ARG A 35 14.07 8.68 -11.85
C ARG A 35 15.07 7.51 -11.78
N LEU A 36 14.70 6.37 -11.20
CA LEU A 36 15.59 5.21 -11.09
C LEU A 36 15.87 4.53 -12.44
N ILE A 37 14.89 4.54 -13.35
CA ILE A 37 15.03 3.92 -14.68
C ILE A 37 15.80 4.86 -15.61
N THR A 38 15.48 6.15 -15.59
CA THR A 38 16.02 7.14 -16.53
C THR A 38 17.42 7.63 -16.13
N GLU A 39 17.68 7.78 -14.84
CA GLU A 39 19.00 8.13 -14.36
C GLU A 39 19.71 6.87 -13.91
N GLN A 40 20.81 6.54 -14.57
CA GLN A 40 21.81 5.60 -14.06
C GLN A 40 22.78 6.42 -13.20
N PRO A 41 22.52 6.62 -11.89
CA PRO A 41 23.46 7.34 -11.06
C PRO A 41 24.78 6.58 -11.02
N PHE A 42 25.87 7.25 -11.39
CA PHE A 42 27.23 6.72 -11.23
C PHE A 42 27.58 6.50 -9.74
N ASP A 43 26.84 7.15 -8.83
CA ASP A 43 26.92 6.94 -7.40
C ASP A 43 26.01 5.78 -6.94
N LEU A 44 26.66 4.66 -6.58
CA LEU A 44 26.04 3.47 -6.03
C LEU A 44 25.25 3.74 -4.74
N SER A 45 25.71 4.66 -3.89
CA SER A 45 25.05 5.01 -2.62
C SER A 45 23.69 5.66 -2.89
N LEU A 46 23.65 6.62 -3.82
CA LEU A 46 22.42 7.29 -4.22
C LEU A 46 21.41 6.32 -4.85
N SER A 47 21.88 5.40 -5.70
CA SER A 47 21.05 4.34 -6.31
C SER A 47 20.44 3.44 -5.24
N PHE A 48 21.24 3.01 -4.27
CA PHE A 48 20.81 2.16 -3.17
C PHE A 48 19.74 2.84 -2.32
N HIS A 49 19.96 4.10 -1.90
CA HIS A 49 18.99 4.85 -1.11
C HIS A 49 17.66 5.05 -1.84
N ARG A 50 17.68 5.38 -3.14
CA ARG A 50 16.45 5.51 -3.95
C ARG A 50 15.69 4.19 -4.03
N ARG A 51 16.39 3.08 -4.25
CA ARG A 51 15.78 1.75 -4.35
C ARG A 51 15.23 1.26 -3.02
N GLN A 52 15.89 1.57 -1.91
CA GLN A 52 15.39 1.31 -0.57
C GLN A 52 14.12 2.13 -0.27
N ASN A 53 14.11 3.42 -0.65
CA ASN A 53 12.95 4.28 -0.48
C ASN A 53 11.75 3.78 -1.31
N LEU A 54 11.96 3.41 -2.58
CA LEU A 54 10.92 2.80 -3.41
C LEU A 54 10.36 1.50 -2.80
N ASN A 55 11.23 0.63 -2.29
CA ASN A 55 10.80 -0.60 -1.63
C ASN A 55 9.99 -0.32 -0.35
N ALA A 56 10.36 0.69 0.43
CA ALA A 56 9.59 1.12 1.59
C ALA A 56 8.21 1.68 1.17
N MET A 57 8.19 2.56 0.16
CA MET A 57 6.95 3.12 -0.38
C MET A 57 6.01 2.03 -0.90
N GLN A 58 6.52 1.01 -1.60
CA GLN A 58 5.70 -0.12 -2.07
C GLN A 58 5.04 -0.91 -0.93
N GLN A 59 5.57 -0.87 0.29
CA GLN A 59 4.96 -1.51 1.46
C GLN A 59 3.87 -0.63 2.10
N PHE A 60 4.05 0.70 2.09
CA PHE A 60 3.09 1.65 2.64
C PHE A 60 1.92 1.96 1.69
N LEU A 61 2.14 1.96 0.38
CA LEU A 61 1.14 2.32 -0.63
C LEU A 61 -0.16 1.49 -0.54
N PRO A 62 -0.11 0.15 -0.42
CA PRO A 62 -1.31 -0.66 -0.34
C PRO A 62 -2.10 -0.38 0.93
N VAL A 63 -1.41 -0.10 2.04
CA VAL A 63 -2.06 0.24 3.32
C VAL A 63 -2.73 1.60 3.24
N ALA A 64 -2.06 2.62 2.69
CA ALA A 64 -2.65 3.93 2.46
C ALA A 64 -3.88 3.86 1.54
N THR A 65 -3.79 3.07 0.46
CA THR A 65 -4.88 2.88 -0.50
C THR A 65 -6.07 2.16 0.15
N LEU A 66 -5.82 1.12 0.93
CA LEU A 66 -6.87 0.42 1.69
C LEU A 66 -7.50 1.33 2.73
N HIS A 67 -6.70 2.13 3.44
CA HIS A 67 -7.21 3.11 4.40
C HIS A 67 -8.17 4.08 3.73
N ALA A 68 -7.73 4.73 2.65
CA ALA A 68 -8.57 5.65 1.87
C ALA A 68 -9.86 4.99 1.36
N LEU A 69 -9.79 3.73 0.91
CA LEU A 69 -10.96 2.97 0.47
C LEU A 69 -11.97 2.74 1.61
N PHE A 70 -11.51 2.27 2.77
CA PHE A 70 -12.39 2.06 3.93
C PHE A 70 -13.00 3.38 4.41
N TYR A 71 -12.22 4.45 4.45
CA TYR A 71 -12.69 5.77 4.84
C TYR A 71 -13.72 6.34 3.86
N PHE A 72 -13.53 6.11 2.56
CA PHE A 72 -14.49 6.48 1.53
C PHE A 72 -15.81 5.72 1.67
N ILE A 73 -15.77 4.40 1.90
CA ILE A 73 -16.96 3.58 2.14
C ILE A 73 -17.70 4.09 3.39
N PHE A 74 -16.98 4.31 4.48
CA PHE A 74 -17.55 4.88 5.71
C PHE A 74 -18.27 6.21 5.44
N PHE A 75 -17.62 7.12 4.72
CA PHE A 75 -18.18 8.42 4.39
C PHE A 75 -19.47 8.28 3.57
N LEU A 76 -19.48 7.42 2.55
CA LEU A 76 -20.68 7.15 1.75
C LEU A 76 -21.81 6.59 2.62
N THR A 77 -21.54 5.60 3.47
CA THR A 77 -22.57 5.01 4.33
C THR A 77 -23.17 6.03 5.28
N VAL A 78 -22.35 6.90 5.90
CA VAL A 78 -22.81 7.98 6.77
C VAL A 78 -23.66 8.98 5.99
N TYR A 79 -23.20 9.40 4.81
CA TYR A 79 -23.92 10.34 3.95
C TYR A 79 -25.31 9.81 3.56
N PHE A 80 -25.38 8.59 3.02
CA PHE A 80 -26.65 7.96 2.65
C PHE A 80 -27.58 7.76 3.86
N SER A 81 -27.03 7.35 5.01
CA SER A 81 -27.81 7.17 6.24
C SER A 81 -28.43 8.48 6.74
N GLN A 82 -27.74 9.61 6.55
CA GLN A 82 -28.30 10.92 6.88
C GLN A 82 -29.36 11.36 5.87
N SER A 83 -29.13 11.15 4.57
CA SER A 83 -30.10 11.51 3.54
C SER A 83 -31.42 10.73 3.64
N LEU A 84 -31.35 9.45 4.04
CA LEU A 84 -32.52 8.58 4.18
C LEU A 84 -33.12 8.57 5.60
N LYS A 85 -32.59 9.39 6.52
CA LYS A 85 -32.97 9.41 7.94
C LYS A 85 -34.47 9.62 8.14
N THR A 86 -35.12 10.43 7.31
CA THR A 86 -36.55 10.74 7.43
C THR A 86 -37.46 9.59 7.01
N GLY A 87 -36.97 8.65 6.18
CA GLY A 87 -37.71 7.48 5.73
C GLY A 87 -37.35 6.18 6.46
N MET A 88 -36.35 6.20 7.35
CA MET A 88 -35.90 5.03 8.09
C MET A 88 -36.49 4.94 9.49
N SER A 89 -36.78 3.72 9.93
CA SER A 89 -37.08 3.48 11.35
C SER A 89 -35.83 3.74 12.21
N PRO A 90 -35.99 4.17 13.46
CA PRO A 90 -34.87 4.43 14.36
C PRO A 90 -33.94 3.22 14.56
N GLY A 91 -34.51 2.00 14.57
CA GLY A 91 -33.75 0.76 14.70
C GLY A 91 -32.86 0.49 13.48
N TRP A 92 -33.37 0.72 12.27
CA TRP A 92 -32.58 0.58 11.05
C TRP A 92 -31.47 1.63 10.95
N TYR A 93 -31.73 2.87 11.34
CA TYR A 93 -30.71 3.92 11.39
C TYR A 93 -29.57 3.58 12.35
N LEU A 94 -29.89 3.07 13.55
CA LEU A 94 -28.89 2.59 14.52
C LEU A 94 -28.08 1.42 13.97
N PHE A 95 -28.75 0.43 13.38
CA PHE A 95 -28.09 -0.74 12.81
C PHE A 95 -27.08 -0.36 11.73
N ILE A 96 -27.48 0.47 10.76
CA ILE A 96 -26.57 0.94 9.71
C ILE A 96 -25.44 1.77 10.30
N SER A 97 -25.71 2.64 11.29
CA SER A 97 -24.67 3.46 11.92
C SER A 97 -23.62 2.60 12.67
N VAL A 98 -24.04 1.50 13.28
CA VAL A 98 -23.15 0.55 13.96
C VAL A 98 -22.33 -0.24 12.93
N VAL A 99 -22.96 -0.76 11.88
CA VAL A 99 -22.27 -1.48 10.80
C VAL A 99 -21.30 -0.57 10.05
N ALA A 100 -21.68 0.70 9.84
CA ALA A 100 -20.84 1.71 9.24
C ALA A 100 -19.64 2.06 10.12
N ASN A 101 -19.66 1.81 11.42
CA ASN A 101 -18.54 2.12 12.29
C ASN A 101 -17.38 1.12 12.07
N VAL A 102 -16.65 1.29 10.96
CA VAL A 102 -15.53 0.43 10.55
C VAL A 102 -14.27 0.73 11.38
N ILE A 103 -14.25 1.80 12.15
CA ILE A 103 -13.08 2.30 12.90
C ILE A 103 -12.47 1.20 13.80
N PRO A 104 -13.23 0.46 14.63
CA PRO A 104 -12.66 -0.58 15.49
C PRO A 104 -12.09 -1.76 14.67
N HIS A 105 -12.71 -2.07 13.53
CA HIS A 105 -12.28 -3.15 12.64
C HIS A 105 -11.02 -2.76 11.86
N TYR A 106 -10.91 -1.51 11.42
CA TYR A 106 -9.75 -0.97 10.71
C TYR A 106 -8.49 -0.99 11.60
N CYS A 107 -8.60 -0.62 12.88
CA CYS A 107 -7.47 -0.64 13.82
C CYS A 107 -6.83 -2.03 13.98
N LEU A 108 -7.60 -3.11 13.80
CA LEU A 108 -7.10 -4.49 13.83
C LEU A 108 -6.67 -4.99 12.46
N LEU A 109 -7.41 -4.66 11.40
CA LEU A 109 -7.11 -5.11 10.04
C LEU A 109 -5.86 -4.45 9.47
N SER A 110 -5.62 -3.17 9.76
CA SER A 110 -4.46 -2.42 9.26
C SER A 110 -3.10 -3.06 9.63
N PRO A 111 -2.80 -3.35 10.92
CA PRO A 111 -1.54 -4.02 11.28
C PRO A 111 -1.44 -5.46 10.75
N LEU A 112 -2.56 -6.19 10.63
CA LEU A 112 -2.57 -7.53 10.04
C LEU A 112 -2.22 -7.49 8.54
N ILE A 113 -2.78 -6.56 7.80
CA ILE A 113 -2.49 -6.34 6.38
C ILE A 113 -1.03 -5.90 6.21
N PHE A 114 -0.53 -5.02 7.08
CA PHE A 114 0.87 -4.60 7.07
C PHE A 114 1.82 -5.78 7.31
N LEU A 115 1.53 -6.62 8.31
CA LEU A 115 2.29 -7.84 8.59
C LEU A 115 2.26 -8.82 7.41
N PHE A 116 1.11 -9.00 6.77
CA PHE A 116 0.97 -9.86 5.60
C PHE A 116 1.82 -9.37 4.42
N ILE A 117 1.77 -8.07 4.11
CA ILE A 117 2.57 -7.45 3.05
C ILE A 117 4.07 -7.58 3.34
N ILE A 118 4.49 -7.32 4.58
CA ILE A 118 5.90 -7.49 5.00
C ILE A 118 6.36 -8.93 4.80
N ARG A 119 5.57 -9.92 5.26
CA ARG A 119 5.90 -11.34 5.08
C ARG A 119 6.01 -11.69 3.61
N ARG A 120 5.03 -11.31 2.79
CA ARG A 120 5.05 -11.57 1.34
C ARG A 120 6.25 -10.91 0.65
N GLY A 121 6.58 -9.68 1.03
CA GLY A 121 7.75 -8.96 0.53
C GLY A 121 9.08 -9.61 0.94
N ARG A 122 9.18 -10.17 2.15
CA ARG A 122 10.34 -10.98 2.58
C ARG A 122 10.46 -12.25 1.74
N PHE A 123 9.35 -12.98 1.52
CA PHE A 123 9.37 -14.18 0.68
C PHE A 123 9.83 -13.89 -0.76
N LYS A 124 9.33 -12.82 -1.38
CA LYS A 124 9.75 -12.43 -2.73
C LYS A 124 11.25 -12.08 -2.82
N ARG A 125 11.81 -11.46 -1.77
CA ARG A 125 13.26 -11.16 -1.71
C ARG A 125 14.08 -12.43 -1.52
N VAL A 126 13.68 -13.33 -0.63
CA VAL A 126 14.36 -14.60 -0.42
C VAL A 126 14.32 -15.45 -1.68
N SER A 127 13.18 -15.53 -2.38
CA SER A 127 13.09 -16.26 -3.64
C SER A 127 13.97 -15.63 -4.73
N HIS A 128 14.07 -14.30 -4.77
CA HIS A 128 14.94 -13.62 -5.72
C HIS A 128 16.42 -13.89 -5.46
N VAL A 129 16.86 -13.83 -4.20
CA VAL A 129 18.24 -14.19 -3.82
C VAL A 129 18.49 -15.66 -4.13
N HIS A 130 17.55 -16.55 -3.82
CA HIS A 130 17.67 -17.97 -4.15
C HIS A 130 17.76 -18.19 -5.66
N SER A 131 17.02 -17.44 -6.49
CA SER A 131 17.11 -17.50 -7.95
C SER A 131 18.44 -16.96 -8.51
N MET A 132 19.12 -16.06 -7.78
CA MET A 132 20.45 -15.57 -8.13
C MET A 132 21.56 -16.53 -7.70
N LEU A 133 21.37 -17.24 -6.58
CA LEU A 133 22.32 -18.23 -6.06
C LEU A 133 22.21 -19.58 -6.78
N ASN A 134 21.00 -19.93 -7.19
CA ASN A 134 20.71 -21.06 -8.05
C ASN A 134 20.11 -20.51 -9.33
N PRO A 135 20.91 -19.88 -10.22
CA PRO A 135 20.46 -19.73 -11.59
C PRO A 135 20.23 -21.16 -12.05
N GLU A 136 18.98 -21.54 -12.31
CA GLU A 136 18.71 -22.77 -13.04
C GLU A 136 19.66 -22.75 -14.22
N LYS A 137 20.65 -23.67 -14.19
CA LYS A 137 21.74 -23.86 -15.13
C LYS A 137 21.43 -23.14 -16.43
N ASN A 138 21.84 -21.88 -16.54
CA ASN A 138 21.64 -21.13 -17.75
C ASN A 138 22.33 -21.97 -18.83
N PRO A 139 21.65 -22.42 -19.89
CA PRO A 139 22.25 -23.33 -20.86
C PRO A 139 23.56 -22.76 -21.44
N ASN A 140 23.71 -21.43 -21.45
CA ASN A 140 24.96 -20.75 -21.77
C ASN A 140 26.07 -20.97 -20.73
N ASP A 141 25.77 -20.93 -19.43
CA ASP A 141 26.75 -21.19 -18.37
C ASP A 141 27.19 -22.67 -18.39
N MET A 142 26.27 -23.59 -18.71
CA MET A 142 26.62 -24.99 -18.97
C MET A 142 27.46 -25.17 -20.24
N TYR A 143 27.16 -24.43 -21.30
CA TYR A 143 27.93 -24.45 -22.55
C TYR A 143 29.37 -23.98 -22.34
N PHE A 144 29.57 -22.86 -21.64
CA PHE A 144 30.91 -22.35 -21.34
C PHE A 144 31.68 -23.22 -20.35
N ALA A 145 31.00 -23.82 -19.36
CA ALA A 145 31.61 -24.78 -18.45
C ALA A 145 32.08 -26.05 -19.18
N ALA A 146 31.26 -26.59 -20.09
CA ALA A 146 31.63 -27.75 -20.91
C ALA A 146 32.77 -27.45 -21.89
N LEU A 147 32.81 -26.23 -22.46
CA LEU A 147 33.90 -25.78 -23.32
C LEU A 147 35.22 -25.64 -22.56
N HIS A 148 35.19 -25.14 -21.33
CA HIS A 148 36.38 -25.08 -20.49
C HIS A 148 36.95 -26.48 -20.20
N ASP A 149 36.08 -27.45 -19.88
CA ASP A 149 36.47 -28.83 -19.58
C ASP A 149 37.09 -29.54 -20.81
N GLN A 150 36.68 -29.18 -22.02
CA GLN A 150 37.26 -29.71 -23.27
C GLN A 150 38.63 -29.11 -23.63
N TRP A 151 39.01 -28.00 -23.01
CA TRP A 151 40.26 -27.28 -23.28
C TRP A 151 41.35 -27.54 -22.23
N GLN A 152 41.08 -28.39 -21.24
CA GLN A 152 42.11 -28.98 -20.36
C GLN A 152 42.58 -30.34 -20.90
#